data_AF-A0A368FMN3-F1
#
_entry.id   AF-A0A368FMN3-F1
#
_cell.length_a   1.000
_cell.length_b   1.000
_cell.length_c   1.000
_cell.angle_alpha   90.00
_cell.angle_beta   90.00
_cell.angle_gamma   90.00
#
_symmetry.space_group_name_H-M   'P 1'
#
loop_
_entity.id
_entity.type
_entity.pdbx_description
1 polymer ?
#
loop_
_entity_poly.entity_id
_entity_poly.type
_entity_poly.pdbx_seq_one_letter_code
_entity_poly.pdbx_strand_id
1 'polypeptide(L)'
;MSWRTLVINTLKPSNHELRSVIEAALWKNFKNVQVEVEACPDLTAAPFRMTSTGFGRNLVIADVGGWGNLFPNLHKEKLYDIKEVCNTCGAPKAFVFGPGGCPPSAVGVNGELVADANLSENKVASKVTIQLDNYTTPYKTLLVNSTKFVLMGNLAITPEPGPAEVVHVKCSQRTGKDSFPRCIRKHLEQHYGQW
;
A
#
# COMPACT_ATOMS: atom_id res chain seq x y z
N MET A 1 5.17 5.10 23.65
CA MET A 1 5.70 3.71 23.73
C MET A 1 6.78 3.57 22.67
N SER A 2 7.91 2.92 22.97
CA SER A 2 8.90 2.58 21.96
C SER A 2 8.57 1.20 21.41
N TRP A 3 8.19 1.12 20.13
CA TRP A 3 7.96 -0.14 19.45
C TRP A 3 9.31 -0.77 19.09
N ARG A 4 9.43 -2.10 19.15
CA ARG A 4 10.61 -2.78 18.59
C ARG A 4 10.57 -2.61 17.08
N THR A 5 11.64 -2.05 16.51
CA THR A 5 11.75 -1.76 15.08
C THR A 5 12.98 -2.44 14.51
N LEU A 6 12.84 -3.06 13.35
CA LEU A 6 13.93 -3.59 12.55
C LEU A 6 13.96 -2.80 11.23
N VAL A 7 15.13 -2.30 10.86
CA VAL A 7 15.35 -1.63 9.57
C VAL A 7 16.05 -2.60 8.63
N ILE A 8 15.45 -2.82 7.46
CA ILE A 8 16.02 -3.65 6.41
C ILE A 8 16.30 -2.75 5.21
N ASN A 9 17.56 -2.68 4.81
CA ASN A 9 17.93 -2.00 3.56
C ASN A 9 17.61 -2.91 2.38
N THR A 10 16.81 -2.42 1.45
CA THR A 10 16.45 -3.15 0.23
C THR A 10 17.36 -2.76 -0.92
N LEU A 11 17.53 -3.67 -1.88
CA LEU A 11 18.06 -3.33 -3.20
C LEU A 11 17.12 -2.33 -3.87
N LYS A 12 17.68 -1.31 -4.53
CA LYS A 12 16.92 -0.26 -5.23
C LYS A 12 17.37 -0.17 -6.69
N PRO A 13 16.94 -1.10 -7.56
CA PRO A 13 17.24 -1.03 -8.98
C PRO A 13 16.60 0.22 -9.60
N SER A 14 17.12 0.66 -10.75
CA SER A 14 16.52 1.79 -11.47
C SER A 14 15.11 1.45 -11.99
N ASN A 15 14.27 2.46 -12.23
CA ASN A 15 12.96 2.25 -12.84
C ASN A 15 13.05 1.58 -14.23
N HIS A 16 14.08 1.91 -15.02
CA HIS A 16 14.32 1.27 -16.32
C HIS A 16 14.63 -0.22 -16.18
N GLU A 17 15.45 -0.59 -15.20
CA GLU A 17 15.75 -2.00 -14.91
C GLU A 17 14.49 -2.73 -14.39
N LEU A 18 13.78 -2.15 -13.43
CA LEU A 18 12.52 -2.69 -12.92
C LEU A 18 11.47 -2.87 -14.03
N ARG A 19 11.36 -1.92 -14.97
CA ARG A 19 10.47 -2.01 -16.13
C ARG A 19 10.74 -3.29 -16.92
N SER A 20 11.99 -3.56 -17.27
CA SER A 20 12.36 -4.75 -18.05
C SER A 20 12.07 -6.04 -17.30
N VAL A 21 12.39 -6.09 -15.99
CA VAL A 21 12.13 -7.27 -15.17
C VAL A 21 10.63 -7.51 -14.99
N ILE A 22 9.83 -6.48 -14.71
CA ILE A 22 8.38 -6.58 -14.54
C ILE A 22 7.70 -6.99 -15.85
N GLU A 23 8.12 -6.42 -16.99
CA GLU A 23 7.58 -6.78 -18.29
C GLU A 23 7.82 -8.25 -18.63
N ALA A 24 9.04 -8.75 -18.41
CA ALA A 24 9.39 -10.15 -18.60
C ALA A 24 8.59 -11.09 -17.68
N ALA A 25 8.26 -10.64 -16.46
CA ALA A 25 7.39 -11.38 -15.55
C ALA A 25 5.98 -11.53 -16.15
N LEU A 26 5.40 -10.42 -16.58
CA LEU A 26 4.00 -10.34 -16.99
C LEU A 26 3.73 -11.09 -18.29
N TRP A 27 4.67 -11.09 -19.25
CA TRP A 27 4.54 -11.87 -20.49
C TRP A 27 4.35 -13.37 -20.27
N LYS A 28 4.74 -13.90 -19.10
CA LYS A 28 4.51 -15.30 -18.74
C LYS A 28 3.08 -15.61 -18.28
N ASN A 29 2.28 -14.58 -17.94
CA ASN A 29 0.96 -14.75 -17.33
C ASN A 29 -0.16 -13.94 -17.99
N PHE A 30 0.15 -13.01 -18.89
CA PHE A 30 -0.83 -12.13 -19.54
C PHE A 30 -0.58 -12.08 -21.05
N LYS A 31 -1.66 -12.04 -21.83
CA LYS A 31 -1.58 -11.98 -23.29
C LYS A 31 -1.18 -10.60 -23.81
N ASN A 32 -1.66 -9.54 -23.17
CA ASN A 32 -1.32 -8.17 -23.55
C ASN A 32 -0.56 -7.53 -22.39
N VAL A 33 0.63 -7.01 -22.66
CA VAL A 33 1.51 -6.38 -21.67
C VAL A 33 2.15 -5.14 -22.29
N GLN A 34 2.15 -4.04 -21.55
CA GLN A 34 2.89 -2.82 -21.83
C GLN A 34 3.42 -2.31 -20.50
N VAL A 35 4.74 -2.14 -20.40
CA VAL A 35 5.39 -1.58 -19.20
C VAL A 35 6.29 -0.42 -19.63
N GLU A 36 6.06 0.75 -19.04
CA GLU A 36 6.71 2.00 -19.42
C GLU A 36 7.27 2.70 -18.18
N VAL A 37 8.31 3.49 -18.40
CA VAL A 37 8.82 4.43 -17.40
C VAL A 37 8.28 5.80 -17.78
N GLU A 38 7.44 6.38 -16.94
CA GLU A 38 6.74 7.64 -17.23
C GLU A 38 6.58 8.50 -15.98
N ALA A 39 6.15 9.75 -16.16
CA ALA A 39 5.77 10.59 -15.04
C ALA A 39 4.48 10.07 -14.39
N CYS A 40 4.45 10.01 -13.05
CA CYS A 40 3.26 9.67 -12.29
C CYS A 40 2.10 10.60 -12.68
N PRO A 41 0.91 10.07 -13.02
CA PRO A 41 -0.26 10.92 -13.20
C PRO A 41 -0.61 11.61 -11.88
N ASP A 42 -1.37 12.70 -11.97
CA ASP A 42 -1.89 13.38 -10.78
C ASP A 42 -2.85 12.44 -10.02
N LEU A 43 -2.39 11.94 -8.87
CA LEU A 43 -3.15 11.02 -8.05
C LEU A 43 -4.32 11.69 -7.31
N THR A 44 -4.41 13.02 -7.28
CA THR A 44 -5.59 13.71 -6.74
C THR A 44 -6.78 13.65 -7.70
N ALA A 45 -6.53 13.42 -8.99
CA ALA A 45 -7.55 13.31 -10.01
C ALA A 45 -8.26 11.94 -10.00
N ALA A 46 -9.38 11.86 -10.72
CA ALA A 46 -10.02 10.56 -10.98
C ALA A 46 -9.09 9.68 -11.86
N PRO A 47 -9.05 8.36 -11.65
CA PRO A 47 -9.89 7.56 -10.74
C PRO A 47 -9.37 7.43 -9.31
N PHE A 48 -8.18 7.96 -8.99
CA PHE A 48 -7.46 7.66 -7.75
C PHE A 48 -8.01 8.44 -6.54
N ARG A 49 -8.19 9.76 -6.70
CA ARG A 49 -8.70 10.69 -5.67
C ARG A 49 -7.92 10.57 -4.35
N MET A 50 -6.59 10.53 -4.42
CA MET A 50 -5.71 10.44 -3.26
C MET A 50 -5.43 11.81 -2.63
N THR A 51 -4.85 11.80 -1.42
CA THR A 51 -4.46 13.03 -0.72
C THR A 51 -3.15 13.67 -1.21
N SER A 52 -2.37 12.95 -2.03
CA SER A 52 -1.13 13.43 -2.67
C SER A 52 -1.30 13.47 -4.19
N THR A 53 -0.56 14.35 -4.86
CA THR A 53 -0.48 14.44 -6.33
C THR A 53 0.36 13.33 -6.97
N GLY A 54 1.15 12.61 -6.18
CA GLY A 54 1.96 11.48 -6.66
C GLY A 54 2.59 10.68 -5.53
N PHE A 55 3.18 9.52 -5.87
CA PHE A 55 3.86 8.65 -4.90
C PHE A 55 5.16 9.23 -4.35
N GLY A 56 5.75 10.22 -5.03
CA GLY A 56 6.95 10.89 -4.56
C GLY A 56 8.22 10.07 -4.69
N ARG A 57 9.22 10.41 -3.87
CA ARG A 57 10.57 9.80 -3.85
C ARG A 57 10.89 9.19 -2.49
N ASN A 58 11.96 8.39 -2.44
CA ASN A 58 12.48 7.82 -1.19
C ASN A 58 11.45 6.98 -0.42
N LEU A 59 10.64 6.22 -1.17
CA LEU A 59 9.60 5.35 -0.61
C LEU A 59 10.20 4.27 0.30
N VAL A 60 9.58 4.10 1.46
CA VAL A 60 9.86 3.07 2.46
C VAL A 60 8.60 2.25 2.68
N ILE A 61 8.76 0.95 2.96
CA ILE A 61 7.65 0.08 3.38
C ILE A 61 7.72 -0.09 4.89
N ALA A 62 6.62 0.19 5.58
CA ALA A 62 6.41 -0.14 6.97
C ALA A 62 5.45 -1.32 7.08
N ASP A 63 5.97 -2.46 7.55
CA ASP A 63 5.19 -3.63 7.92
C ASP A 63 4.95 -3.59 9.44
N VAL A 64 3.71 -3.35 9.85
CA VAL A 64 3.33 -3.09 11.23
C VAL A 64 2.37 -4.16 11.71
N GLY A 65 2.66 -4.79 12.85
CA GLY A 65 1.82 -5.83 13.43
C GLY A 65 1.88 -7.13 12.61
N GLY A 66 0.73 -7.73 12.34
CA GLY A 66 0.62 -8.91 11.49
C GLY A 66 -0.45 -9.90 11.91
N TRP A 67 -0.52 -11.02 11.20
CA TRP A 67 -1.53 -12.07 11.40
C TRP A 67 -1.56 -12.65 12.82
N GLY A 68 -0.43 -12.65 13.53
CA GLY A 68 -0.36 -13.08 14.93
C GLY A 68 -1.19 -12.22 15.91
N ASN A 69 -1.59 -11.01 15.52
CA ASN A 69 -2.51 -10.19 16.30
C ASN A 69 -3.99 -10.57 16.06
N LEU A 70 -4.29 -11.32 15.00
CA LEU A 70 -5.65 -11.72 14.62
C LEU A 70 -5.92 -13.20 14.95
N PHE A 71 -4.94 -14.07 14.73
CA PHE A 71 -5.06 -15.52 14.94
C PHE A 71 -3.89 -16.08 15.76
N PRO A 72 -4.12 -17.11 16.61
CA PRO A 72 -5.42 -17.74 16.91
C PRO A 72 -6.27 -16.92 17.88
N ASN A 73 -5.67 -16.01 18.65
CA ASN A 73 -6.35 -15.13 19.59
C ASN A 73 -6.35 -13.70 19.05
N LEU A 74 -7.49 -13.04 19.17
CA LEU A 74 -7.66 -11.67 18.71
C LEU A 74 -7.13 -10.67 19.74
N HIS A 75 -6.11 -9.89 19.35
CA HIS A 75 -5.44 -8.88 20.15
C HIS A 75 -5.97 -7.47 19.83
N LYS A 76 -7.19 -7.15 20.29
CA LYS A 76 -7.88 -5.87 20.00
C LYS A 76 -7.13 -4.64 20.53
N GLU A 77 -6.26 -4.82 21.51
CA GLU A 77 -5.39 -3.79 22.08
C GLU A 77 -4.29 -3.32 21.12
N LYS A 78 -4.06 -4.03 20.01
CA LYS A 78 -3.04 -3.70 19.00
C LYS A 78 -3.53 -2.60 18.06
N LEU A 79 -3.66 -1.42 18.63
CA LEU A 79 -3.99 -0.17 17.94
C LEU A 79 -2.70 0.58 17.61
N TYR A 80 -2.65 1.12 16.39
CA TYR A 80 -1.51 1.85 15.85
C TYR A 80 -1.97 3.19 15.27
N ASP A 81 -1.02 4.10 15.05
CA ASP A 81 -1.25 5.39 14.42
C ASP A 81 -0.23 5.62 13.30
N ILE A 82 -0.70 5.94 12.10
CA ILE A 82 0.14 6.27 10.94
C ILE A 82 1.15 7.37 11.30
N LYS A 83 0.78 8.36 12.13
CA LYS A 83 1.69 9.43 12.57
C LYS A 83 2.86 8.88 13.40
N GLU A 84 2.59 7.95 14.31
CA GLU A 84 3.63 7.31 15.13
C GLU A 84 4.55 6.43 14.27
N VAL A 85 3.98 5.70 13.30
CA VAL A 85 4.76 4.91 12.34
C VAL A 85 5.67 5.82 11.51
N CYS A 86 5.15 6.93 10.99
CA CYS A 86 5.92 7.92 10.24
C CYS A 86 7.07 8.52 11.05
N ASN A 87 6.82 8.86 12.32
CA ASN A 87 7.86 9.33 13.24
C ASN A 87 8.95 8.27 13.44
N THR A 88 8.55 7.01 13.59
CA THR A 88 9.48 5.87 13.74
C THR A 88 10.34 5.67 12.49
N CYS A 89 9.77 5.91 11.31
CA CYS A 89 10.50 5.88 10.03
C CYS A 89 11.31 7.15 9.75
N GLY A 90 11.35 8.13 10.65
CA GLY A 90 12.05 9.41 10.44
C GLY A 90 11.39 10.33 9.41
N ALA A 91 10.11 10.11 9.09
CA ALA A 91 9.37 10.81 8.05
C ALA A 91 8.06 11.44 8.59
N PRO A 92 8.10 12.35 9.59
CA PRO A 92 6.92 12.86 10.30
C PRO A 92 5.90 13.59 9.43
N LYS A 93 6.31 14.08 8.25
CA LYS A 93 5.48 14.82 7.30
C LYS A 93 5.19 14.02 6.02
N ALA A 94 5.33 12.70 6.07
CA ALA A 94 5.18 11.84 4.91
C ALA A 94 3.77 11.81 4.33
N PHE A 95 3.69 11.37 3.07
CA PHE A 95 2.48 10.79 2.51
C PHE A 95 2.52 9.27 2.69
N VAL A 96 1.37 8.70 3.06
CA VAL A 96 1.22 7.28 3.38
C VAL A 96 0.01 6.70 2.69
N PHE A 97 0.19 5.51 2.12
CA PHE A 97 -0.90 4.71 1.58
C PHE A 97 -0.64 3.21 1.74
N GLY A 98 -1.70 2.40 1.76
CA GLY A 98 -1.57 0.95 1.84
C GLY A 98 -2.68 0.28 2.65
N PRO A 99 -2.78 -1.06 2.62
CA PRO A 99 -3.80 -1.78 3.37
C PRO A 99 -3.52 -1.83 4.87
N GLY A 100 -4.59 -1.97 5.65
CA GLY A 100 -4.55 -2.27 7.09
C GLY A 100 -5.93 -2.63 7.63
N GLY A 101 -6.00 -2.87 8.95
CA GLY A 101 -7.27 -3.08 9.64
C GLY A 101 -7.90 -1.75 10.10
N CYS A 102 -9.21 -1.58 9.88
CA CYS A 102 -9.96 -0.47 10.46
C CYS A 102 -10.45 -0.82 11.88
N PRO A 103 -10.14 -0.03 12.91
CA PRO A 103 -10.67 -0.26 14.24
C PRO A 103 -12.19 0.05 14.29
N PRO A 104 -12.99 -0.73 15.04
CA PRO A 104 -14.39 -0.41 15.28
C PRO A 104 -14.62 0.99 15.86
N SER A 105 -13.65 1.54 16.58
CA SER A 105 -13.74 2.91 17.10
C SER A 105 -13.81 3.99 16.01
N ALA A 106 -13.45 3.68 14.75
CA ALA A 106 -13.49 4.62 13.63
C ALA A 106 -14.82 4.58 12.86
N VAL A 107 -15.47 3.41 12.75
CA VAL A 107 -16.66 3.23 11.88
C VAL A 107 -17.79 2.39 12.52
N GLY A 108 -17.67 2.04 13.80
CA GLY A 108 -18.65 1.25 14.57
C GLY A 108 -18.49 -0.28 14.46
N VAL A 109 -17.81 -0.77 13.41
CA VAL A 109 -17.61 -2.20 13.13
C VAL A 109 -16.20 -2.47 12.61
N ASN A 110 -15.78 -3.73 12.57
CA ASN A 110 -14.55 -4.10 11.88
C ASN A 110 -14.67 -3.79 10.38
N GLY A 111 -13.57 -3.35 9.78
CA GLY A 111 -13.53 -3.11 8.34
C GLY A 111 -12.11 -3.21 7.78
N GLU A 112 -12.03 -3.28 6.47
CA GLU A 112 -10.78 -3.26 5.72
C GLU A 112 -10.41 -1.81 5.40
N LEU A 113 -9.21 -1.38 5.77
CA LEU A 113 -8.70 -0.03 5.58
C LEU A 113 -7.77 0.03 4.38
N VAL A 114 -7.96 1.02 3.53
CA VAL A 114 -6.96 1.53 2.58
C VAL A 114 -6.54 2.90 3.09
N ALA A 115 -5.36 2.97 3.70
CA ALA A 115 -4.80 4.20 4.21
C ALA A 115 -4.52 5.18 3.06
N ASP A 116 -4.79 6.46 3.32
CA ASP A 116 -4.47 7.59 2.45
C ASP A 116 -4.34 8.84 3.33
N ALA A 117 -3.09 9.18 3.67
CA ALA A 117 -2.78 10.26 4.61
C ALA A 117 -1.57 11.08 4.13
N ASN A 118 -1.79 12.35 3.80
CA ASN A 118 -0.74 13.34 3.56
C ASN A 118 -0.55 14.17 4.84
N LEU A 119 0.48 13.81 5.62
CA LEU A 119 0.74 14.43 6.92
C LEU A 119 1.33 15.84 6.80
N SER A 120 1.97 16.17 5.68
CA SER A 120 2.47 17.53 5.43
C SER A 120 1.33 18.55 5.28
N GLU A 121 0.21 18.13 4.69
CA GLU A 121 -0.99 18.95 4.46
C GLU A 121 -2.07 18.72 5.53
N ASN A 122 -1.83 17.87 6.52
CA ASN A 122 -2.83 17.42 7.50
C ASN A 122 -4.12 16.87 6.84
N LYS A 123 -3.98 16.20 5.69
CA LYS A 123 -5.10 15.69 4.90
C LYS A 123 -5.15 14.17 5.00
N VAL A 124 -6.28 13.63 5.45
CA VAL A 124 -6.52 12.18 5.52
C VAL A 124 -7.84 11.86 4.83
N ALA A 125 -7.79 10.94 3.88
CA ALA A 125 -8.95 10.48 3.12
C ALA A 125 -8.95 8.96 2.96
N SER A 126 -8.50 8.26 4.00
CA SER A 126 -8.47 6.80 4.04
C SER A 126 -9.85 6.23 3.73
N LYS A 127 -9.89 5.13 2.99
CA LYS A 127 -11.11 4.43 2.60
C LYS A 127 -11.28 3.21 3.50
N VAL A 128 -12.46 3.02 4.05
CA VAL A 128 -12.79 1.84 4.85
C VAL A 128 -13.96 1.12 4.22
N THR A 129 -13.79 -0.17 3.95
CA THR A 129 -14.88 -1.02 3.47
C THR A 129 -15.36 -1.90 4.62
N ILE A 130 -16.65 -1.80 4.90
CA ILE A 130 -17.35 -2.62 5.90
C ILE A 130 -18.31 -3.58 5.22
N GLN A 131 -18.51 -4.73 5.82
CA GLN A 131 -19.57 -5.66 5.42
C GLN A 131 -20.91 -5.18 5.98
N LEU A 132 -21.97 -5.30 5.18
CA LEU A 132 -23.34 -5.04 5.59
C LEU A 132 -24.10 -6.38 5.69
N ASP A 133 -25.07 -6.46 6.60
CA ASP A 133 -25.91 -7.65 6.77
C ASP A 133 -26.90 -7.85 5.60
N ASN A 134 -26.94 -6.95 4.62
CA ASN A 134 -27.86 -6.96 3.49
C ASN A 134 -27.21 -7.57 2.22
N TYR A 135 -27.84 -8.61 1.67
CA TYR A 135 -27.39 -9.32 0.47
C TYR A 135 -27.41 -8.49 -0.84
N THR A 136 -28.19 -7.40 -0.89
CA THR A 136 -28.31 -6.57 -2.12
C THR A 136 -27.16 -5.59 -2.30
N THR A 137 -26.49 -5.19 -1.22
CA THR A 137 -25.26 -4.41 -1.26
C THR A 137 -24.38 -4.89 -0.12
N PRO A 138 -23.57 -5.95 -0.34
CA PRO A 138 -22.91 -6.68 0.74
C PRO A 138 -21.80 -5.88 1.44
N TYR A 139 -21.42 -4.72 0.89
CA TYR A 139 -20.39 -3.87 1.45
C TYR A 139 -20.68 -2.39 1.22
N LYS A 140 -20.14 -1.55 2.08
CA LYS A 140 -20.12 -0.09 1.92
C LYS A 140 -18.72 0.43 2.13
N THR A 141 -18.28 1.32 1.25
CA THR A 141 -17.04 2.07 1.43
C THR A 141 -17.34 3.45 2.01
N LEU A 142 -16.58 3.83 3.03
CA LEU A 142 -16.64 5.09 3.75
C LEU A 142 -15.30 5.81 3.62
N LEU A 143 -15.33 7.13 3.62
CA LEU A 143 -14.13 7.94 3.84
C LEU A 143 -13.99 8.19 5.33
N VAL A 144 -12.79 8.00 5.86
CA VAL A 144 -12.47 8.27 7.27
C VAL A 144 -11.33 9.26 7.37
N ASN A 145 -11.51 10.25 8.24
CA ASN A 145 -10.48 11.21 8.60
C ASN A 145 -9.81 10.76 9.91
N SER A 146 -9.08 9.65 9.84
CA SER A 146 -8.37 9.07 10.99
C SER A 146 -7.08 8.42 10.54
N THR A 147 -6.03 8.58 11.34
CA THR A 147 -4.74 7.93 11.16
C THR A 147 -4.61 6.62 11.94
N LYS A 148 -5.65 6.22 12.66
CA LYS A 148 -5.64 5.00 13.48
C LYS A 148 -5.94 3.76 12.64
N PHE A 149 -5.20 2.69 12.90
CA PHE A 149 -5.44 1.36 12.35
C PHE A 149 -5.24 0.28 13.42
N VAL A 150 -5.71 -0.94 13.18
CA VAL A 150 -5.69 -2.04 14.16
C VAL A 150 -5.12 -3.32 13.57
N LEU A 151 -4.54 -4.15 14.43
CA LEU A 151 -3.99 -5.48 14.15
C LEU A 151 -2.74 -5.47 13.24
N MET A 152 -2.85 -4.91 12.04
CA MET A 152 -1.78 -4.88 11.06
C MET A 152 -1.93 -3.77 10.03
N GLY A 153 -0.82 -3.39 9.40
CA GLY A 153 -0.78 -2.50 8.26
C GLY A 153 0.48 -2.73 7.42
N ASN A 154 0.33 -2.75 6.09
CA ASN A 154 1.44 -2.80 5.15
C ASN A 154 1.46 -1.48 4.39
N LEU A 155 2.21 -0.51 4.91
CA LEU A 155 2.12 0.88 4.49
C LEU A 155 3.32 1.27 3.64
N ALA A 156 3.07 1.91 2.50
CA ALA A 156 4.07 2.66 1.76
C ALA A 156 4.13 4.09 2.32
N ILE A 157 5.34 4.55 2.65
CA ILE A 157 5.61 5.84 3.26
C ILE A 157 6.61 6.58 2.37
N THR A 158 6.27 7.80 1.96
CA THR A 158 7.16 8.67 1.18
C THR A 158 7.40 9.98 1.94
N PRO A 159 8.67 10.31 2.29
CA PRO A 159 8.99 11.58 2.93
C PRO A 159 8.88 12.77 1.96
N GLU A 160 8.92 12.50 0.65
CA GLU A 160 8.92 13.49 -0.42
C GLU A 160 7.75 13.23 -1.37
N PRO A 161 6.49 13.50 -0.95
CA PRO A 161 5.31 13.33 -1.81
C PRO A 161 5.35 14.22 -3.05
N GLY A 162 4.65 13.77 -4.09
CA GLY A 162 4.41 14.56 -5.30
C GLY A 162 4.77 13.83 -6.59
N PRO A 163 4.83 14.55 -7.71
CA PRO A 163 5.15 13.98 -9.00
C PRO A 163 6.55 13.35 -9.01
N ALA A 164 6.65 12.14 -9.54
CA ALA A 164 7.89 11.41 -9.70
C ALA A 164 7.79 10.47 -10.90
N GLU A 165 8.93 9.98 -11.37
CA GLU A 165 8.97 8.92 -12.38
C GLU A 165 8.55 7.58 -11.75
N VAL A 166 7.72 6.83 -12.46
CA VAL A 166 7.17 5.53 -12.02
C VAL A 166 7.27 4.49 -13.13
N VAL A 167 7.19 3.22 -12.73
CA VAL A 167 6.99 2.11 -13.66
C VAL A 167 5.49 1.90 -13.86
N HIS A 168 4.96 2.37 -14.98
CA HIS A 168 3.55 2.20 -15.35
C HIS A 168 3.35 0.85 -16.03
N VAL A 169 2.42 0.07 -15.49
CA VAL A 169 2.13 -1.29 -15.93
C VAL A 169 0.71 -1.38 -16.45
N LYS A 170 0.55 -1.81 -17.71
CA LYS A 170 -0.73 -2.20 -18.30
C LYS A 170 -0.64 -3.66 -18.70
N CYS A 171 -1.55 -4.48 -18.20
CA CYS A 171 -1.68 -5.85 -18.67
C CYS A 171 -3.15 -6.29 -18.69
N SER A 172 -3.51 -7.15 -19.63
CA SER A 172 -4.86 -7.71 -19.72
C SER A 172 -4.86 -9.13 -20.26
N GLN A 173 -6.01 -9.80 -20.12
CA GLN A 173 -6.22 -11.20 -20.52
C GLN A 173 -5.20 -12.13 -19.85
N ARG A 174 -5.45 -12.44 -18.58
CA ARG A 174 -4.62 -13.39 -17.82
C ARG A 174 -4.69 -14.78 -18.45
N THR A 175 -3.55 -15.30 -18.87
CA THR A 175 -3.35 -16.63 -19.46
C THR A 175 -2.71 -17.61 -18.49
N GLY A 176 -2.03 -17.11 -17.45
CA GLY A 176 -1.36 -17.92 -16.43
C GLY A 176 -2.14 -18.08 -15.13
N LYS A 177 -1.55 -18.82 -14.18
CA LYS A 177 -2.14 -19.13 -12.87
C LYS A 177 -1.90 -18.05 -11.81
N ASP A 178 -0.84 -17.25 -11.95
CA ASP A 178 -0.49 -16.26 -10.94
C ASP A 178 -1.34 -15.00 -11.08
N SER A 179 -1.72 -14.40 -9.95
CA SER A 179 -2.32 -13.06 -9.94
C SER A 179 -1.30 -12.00 -10.37
N PHE A 180 -1.77 -10.81 -10.74
CA PHE A 180 -0.91 -9.69 -11.11
C PHE A 180 0.25 -9.42 -10.09
N PRO A 181 -0.02 -9.18 -8.79
CA PRO A 181 1.06 -8.94 -7.82
C PRO A 181 1.92 -10.16 -7.55
N ARG A 182 1.34 -11.38 -7.60
CA ARG A 182 2.08 -12.64 -7.37
C ARG A 182 3.09 -12.90 -8.49
N CYS A 183 2.68 -12.67 -9.73
CA CYS A 183 3.52 -12.79 -10.92
C CYS A 183 4.77 -11.90 -10.81
N ILE A 184 4.57 -10.63 -10.46
CA ILE A 184 5.66 -9.66 -10.27
C ILE A 184 6.57 -10.09 -9.12
N ARG A 185 6.02 -10.34 -7.92
CA ARG A 185 6.81 -10.72 -6.73
C ARG A 185 7.70 -11.93 -6.99
N LYS A 186 7.12 -13.02 -7.52
CA LYS A 186 7.85 -14.27 -7.78
C LYS A 186 9.00 -14.05 -8.77
N HIS A 187 8.79 -13.21 -9.79
CA HIS A 187 9.84 -12.98 -10.77
C HIS A 187 10.94 -12.05 -10.26
N LEU A 188 10.60 -11.04 -9.45
CA LEU A 188 11.60 -10.23 -8.75
C LEU A 188 12.47 -11.10 -7.83
N GLU A 189 11.87 -12.02 -7.09
CA GLU A 189 12.60 -13.00 -6.25
C GLU A 189 13.51 -13.90 -7.09
N GLN A 190 13.04 -14.40 -8.24
CA GLN A 190 13.89 -15.21 -9.13
C GLN A 190 15.06 -14.42 -9.72
N HIS A 191 14.86 -13.13 -10.01
CA HIS A 191 15.85 -12.28 -10.66
C HIS A 191 16.88 -11.74 -9.67
N TYR A 192 16.45 -11.29 -8.49
CA TYR A 192 17.30 -10.63 -7.49
C TYR A 192 17.58 -11.48 -6.23
N GLY A 193 16.92 -12.62 -6.07
CA GLY A 193 16.99 -13.45 -4.85
C GLY A 193 18.14 -14.43 -4.82
N GLN A 194 19.10 -14.35 -5.74
CA GLN A 194 20.34 -15.10 -5.63
C GLN A 194 21.28 -14.35 -4.67
N TRP A 195 21.49 -14.93 -3.50
CA TRP A 195 22.41 -14.48 -2.46
C TRP A 195 23.41 -15.60 -2.16
#